data_AF-A0A1V8UJL0-F1
#
_entry.id   AF-A0A1V8UJL0-F1
#
_cell.length_a   1.000
_cell.length_b   1.000
_cell.length_c   1.000
_cell.angle_alpha   90.00
_cell.angle_beta   90.00
_cell.angle_gamma   90.00
#
_symmetry.space_group_name_H-M   'P 1'
#
loop_
_entity.id
_entity.type
_entity.pdbx_description
1 polymer ?
#
loop_
_entity_poly.entity_id
_entity_poly.type
_entity_poly.pdbx_seq_one_letter_code
_entity_poly.pdbx_strand_id
1 'polypeptide(L)'
;MLANAGSCLSGKGGRVLGLISLCFPAALIWILWYAVNSDRDDVHPILNQLIPAGHCACQTATIFECSSCLEPTPEFVANATEVEPWKYEYGRDDRNAGLPEQQCWTSFPGLFEDISRGARYWKENGGISRQALDSVKLVAGMTRAMIFDGDLYVVSTKSKGEDHRRKILATLSAMHRALAAAPDRRSMPNVEFIYSVEDKASDVTGIGDPMWVFARRASEASLFLMPDFGYWAWDNVIDGKNNEIGAYEDVVEKVRDLESELDFSQKEDKLVWRGKLSFAPKLRRALLNVARAHDWSAVKELNWRVKRNFLTLEDHCRFRYIAHVEGRSYSASLKYRQACRSVIIAHKLQYIQHHHYLLSSHGSTQNYVEVERDFEDLPAKMEHLLANPAEAERIADNSVKTFRERYLTLAAEACYWRNLWGGYASIAEKPELWTEADGKRMPRQCVCYNKYYGVDRKHLVDAIAGACSFFSTLTLGPAESKYTHFAQYPHTYATGIFVVTKPQGEEGKVSVQLEWMGGKDGNPNTCVPGMIIPEEFCALNFQWPFDLCNTGGENGKQGGYRNDFCLRWTVDPNPAHNEPDLVLLPQHAESCKNYVEDLGWYASIKAFSSFILSWNY
;
A
#
# COMPACT_ATOMS: atom_id res chain seq x y z
N MET A 1 48.94 0.86 -24.11
CA MET A 1 49.34 -0.29 -24.94
C MET A 1 48.12 -1.12 -25.35
N LEU A 2 47.20 -0.56 -26.14
CA LEU A 2 46.08 -1.29 -26.76
C LEU A 2 45.86 -0.78 -28.18
N ALA A 3 46.86 -1.00 -29.03
CA ALA A 3 46.76 -0.80 -30.48
C ALA A 3 47.76 -1.76 -31.15
N ASN A 4 47.42 -3.04 -31.23
CA ASN A 4 47.91 -4.01 -32.24
C ASN A 4 47.45 -5.44 -31.92
N ALA A 5 46.17 -5.72 -32.14
CA ALA A 5 45.67 -7.10 -32.23
C ALA A 5 44.62 -7.20 -33.35
N GLY A 6 44.94 -6.62 -34.50
CA GLY A 6 44.07 -6.55 -35.67
C GLY A 6 44.61 -7.35 -36.85
N SER A 7 45.13 -8.56 -36.64
CA SER A 7 45.60 -9.40 -37.75
C SER A 7 45.97 -10.83 -37.33
N CYS A 8 45.01 -11.62 -36.80
CA CYS A 8 45.13 -13.09 -36.81
C CYS A 8 43.81 -13.82 -36.46
N LEU A 9 42.72 -13.59 -37.19
CA LEU A 9 41.50 -14.42 -37.09
C LEU A 9 40.89 -14.76 -38.47
N SER A 10 41.72 -15.00 -39.49
CA SER A 10 41.24 -15.35 -40.85
C SER A 10 41.07 -16.87 -41.09
N GLY A 11 41.43 -17.73 -40.13
CA GLY A 11 41.18 -19.18 -40.20
C GLY A 11 39.86 -19.60 -39.53
N LYS A 12 39.32 -20.78 -39.88
CA LYS A 12 38.14 -21.38 -39.20
C LYS A 12 38.27 -21.35 -37.67
N GLY A 13 39.47 -21.57 -37.14
CA GLY A 13 39.76 -21.49 -35.70
C GLY A 13 39.63 -20.08 -35.12
N GLY A 14 39.96 -19.02 -35.87
CA GLY A 14 39.82 -17.64 -35.42
C GLY A 14 38.37 -17.14 -35.39
N ARG A 15 37.54 -17.59 -36.35
CA ARG A 15 36.08 -17.36 -36.30
C ARG A 15 35.42 -18.09 -35.14
N VAL A 16 35.88 -19.31 -34.82
CA VAL A 16 35.42 -20.08 -33.66
C VAL A 16 35.86 -19.41 -32.34
N LEU A 17 37.09 -18.94 -32.23
CA LEU A 17 37.59 -18.18 -31.07
C LEU A 17 36.86 -16.85 -30.88
N GLY A 18 36.55 -16.12 -31.95
CA GLY A 18 35.74 -14.89 -31.91
C GLY A 18 34.28 -15.15 -31.49
N LEU A 19 33.67 -16.23 -31.99
CA LEU A 19 32.33 -16.68 -31.58
C LEU A 19 32.32 -17.11 -30.11
N ILE A 20 33.30 -17.88 -29.64
CA ILE A 20 33.42 -18.27 -28.22
C ILE A 20 33.61 -17.04 -27.33
N SER A 21 34.41 -16.07 -27.74
CA SER A 21 34.66 -14.82 -27.00
C SER A 21 33.41 -13.95 -26.81
N LEU A 22 32.44 -14.01 -27.73
CA LEU A 22 31.17 -13.28 -27.63
C LEU A 22 30.04 -14.13 -27.02
N CYS A 23 29.95 -15.41 -27.38
CA CYS A 23 28.89 -16.30 -26.92
C CYS A 23 29.07 -16.72 -25.46
N PHE A 24 30.30 -16.87 -24.97
CA PHE A 24 30.54 -17.28 -23.58
C PHE A 24 30.11 -16.21 -22.56
N PRO A 25 30.46 -14.91 -22.71
CA PRO A 25 29.95 -13.86 -21.84
C PRO A 25 28.43 -13.71 -21.94
N ALA A 26 27.86 -13.79 -23.15
CA ALA A 26 26.41 -13.70 -23.34
C ALA A 26 25.66 -14.86 -22.65
N ALA A 27 26.18 -16.09 -22.76
CA ALA A 27 25.65 -17.25 -22.07
C ALA A 27 25.78 -17.12 -20.55
N LEU A 28 26.92 -16.65 -20.04
CA LEU A 28 27.12 -16.42 -18.61
C LEU A 28 26.17 -15.35 -18.05
N ILE A 29 26.00 -14.23 -18.77
CA ILE A 29 25.04 -13.17 -18.43
C ILE A 29 23.62 -13.75 -18.40
N TRP A 30 23.24 -14.53 -19.40
CA TRP A 30 21.92 -15.14 -19.47
C TRP A 30 21.68 -16.15 -18.35
N ILE A 31 22.68 -16.97 -18.01
CA ILE A 31 22.62 -17.94 -16.90
C ILE A 31 22.48 -17.23 -15.55
N LEU A 32 23.26 -16.17 -15.30
CA LEU A 32 23.16 -15.38 -14.07
C LEU A 32 21.82 -14.65 -14.00
N TRP A 33 21.37 -14.06 -15.11
CA TRP A 33 20.06 -13.44 -15.20
C TRP A 33 18.93 -14.44 -14.90
N TYR A 34 19.00 -15.65 -15.47
CA TYR A 34 18.05 -16.72 -15.19
C TYR A 34 18.10 -17.13 -13.71
N ALA A 35 19.29 -17.32 -13.13
CA ALA A 35 19.46 -17.71 -11.74
C ALA A 35 18.85 -16.70 -10.75
N VAL A 36 19.00 -15.40 -11.05
CA VAL A 36 18.47 -14.29 -10.24
C VAL A 36 16.94 -14.16 -10.37
N ASN A 37 16.39 -14.38 -11.57
CA ASN A 37 14.97 -14.12 -11.86
C ASN A 37 14.07 -15.36 -11.86
N SER A 38 14.64 -16.57 -11.80
CA SER A 38 13.87 -17.81 -11.77
C SER A 38 13.24 -18.03 -10.39
N ASP A 39 11.94 -18.34 -10.39
CA ASP A 39 11.20 -18.79 -9.21
C ASP A 39 11.21 -20.31 -9.05
N ARG A 40 11.93 -21.02 -9.90
CA ARG A 40 12.06 -22.48 -9.85
C ARG A 40 13.26 -22.89 -8.99
N ASP A 41 13.11 -24.02 -8.31
CA ASP A 41 14.22 -24.73 -7.63
C ASP A 41 14.99 -25.64 -8.61
N ASP A 42 15.25 -25.16 -9.84
CA ASP A 42 16.03 -25.87 -10.87
C ASP A 42 17.39 -25.21 -11.16
N VAL A 43 17.74 -24.17 -10.38
CA VAL A 43 19.01 -23.46 -10.49
C VAL A 43 20.10 -24.22 -9.74
N HIS A 44 21.18 -24.56 -10.44
CA HIS A 44 22.30 -25.31 -9.87
C HIS A 44 22.93 -24.59 -8.67
N PRO A 45 23.27 -25.27 -7.56
CA PRO A 45 23.79 -24.63 -6.33
C PRO A 45 25.01 -23.73 -6.54
N ILE A 46 25.91 -24.06 -7.47
CA ILE A 46 27.07 -23.22 -7.82
C ILE A 46 26.62 -21.82 -8.29
N LEU A 47 25.53 -21.74 -9.05
CA LEU A 47 25.01 -20.45 -9.50
C LEU A 47 24.51 -19.63 -8.32
N ASN A 48 23.98 -20.25 -7.27
CA ASN A 48 23.52 -19.55 -6.07
C ASN A 48 24.68 -18.86 -5.32
N GLN A 49 25.89 -19.41 -5.38
CA GLN A 49 27.09 -18.77 -4.82
C GLN A 49 27.54 -17.56 -5.65
N LEU A 50 27.28 -17.60 -6.96
CA LEU A 50 27.60 -16.53 -7.90
C LEU A 50 26.52 -15.45 -7.97
N ILE A 51 25.31 -15.70 -7.46
CA ILE A 51 24.27 -14.68 -7.32
C ILE A 51 24.82 -13.59 -6.39
N PRO A 52 25.02 -12.36 -6.90
CA PRO A 52 25.43 -11.27 -6.04
C PRO A 52 24.36 -11.08 -4.97
N ALA A 53 24.76 -10.70 -3.75
CA ALA A 53 23.83 -10.39 -2.68
C ALA A 53 22.93 -9.16 -2.99
N GLY A 54 23.02 -8.59 -4.21
CA GLY A 54 22.54 -7.27 -4.58
C GLY A 54 23.50 -6.17 -4.11
N HIS A 55 23.08 -4.91 -4.18
CA HIS A 55 23.79 -3.74 -3.62
C HIS A 55 23.95 -3.77 -2.09
N CYS A 56 23.81 -4.92 -1.44
CA CYS A 56 23.91 -5.09 0.00
C CYS A 56 24.62 -6.43 0.30
N ALA A 57 25.95 -6.43 0.28
CA ALA A 57 26.66 -7.30 1.21
C ALA A 57 26.28 -6.80 2.62
N CYS A 58 25.51 -7.61 3.34
CA CYS A 58 24.96 -7.23 4.64
C CYS A 58 26.12 -7.07 5.63
N GLN A 59 26.42 -5.84 6.05
CA GLN A 59 27.43 -5.55 7.08
C GLN A 59 26.82 -5.53 8.49
N THR A 60 25.49 -5.45 8.60
CA THR A 60 24.77 -5.30 9.87
C THR A 60 23.40 -6.00 9.85
N ALA A 61 23.09 -6.71 10.94
CA ALA A 61 21.75 -7.18 11.28
C ALA A 61 21.10 -6.21 12.28
N THR A 62 19.77 -6.16 12.32
CA THR A 62 19.07 -5.37 13.35
C THR A 62 19.02 -6.15 14.65
N ILE A 63 19.28 -5.47 15.77
CA ILE A 63 19.04 -5.98 17.12
C ILE A 63 17.77 -5.30 17.65
N PHE A 64 16.82 -6.09 18.14
CA PHE A 64 15.60 -5.60 18.76
C PHE A 64 15.79 -5.63 20.29
N GLU A 65 16.10 -4.47 20.89
CA GLU A 65 16.22 -4.35 22.35
C GLU A 65 14.98 -3.66 22.93
N CYS A 66 13.98 -4.45 23.33
CA CYS A 66 12.83 -4.00 24.12
C CYS A 66 12.35 -5.12 25.06
N SER A 67 13.28 -5.88 25.67
CA SER A 67 12.93 -7.04 26.50
C SER A 67 12.03 -6.66 27.68
N SER A 68 12.25 -5.49 28.28
CA SER A 68 11.42 -4.92 29.36
C SER A 68 9.99 -4.59 28.91
N CYS A 69 9.74 -4.46 27.62
CA CYS A 69 8.44 -4.07 27.07
C CYS A 69 7.44 -5.23 27.05
N LEU A 70 7.95 -6.47 27.13
CA LEU A 70 7.15 -7.70 27.19
C LEU A 70 7.04 -8.25 28.62
N GLU A 71 7.78 -7.69 29.57
CA GLU A 71 7.63 -8.06 30.97
C GLU A 71 6.36 -7.44 31.55
N PRO A 72 5.61 -8.17 32.39
CA PRO A 72 4.50 -7.58 33.11
C PRO A 72 5.03 -6.44 33.99
N THR A 73 4.48 -5.24 33.81
CA THR A 73 4.78 -4.10 34.66
C THR A 73 4.51 -4.47 36.13
N PRO A 74 5.43 -4.19 37.07
CA PRO A 74 5.14 -4.35 38.48
C PRO A 74 3.90 -3.51 38.82
N GLU A 75 2.92 -4.12 39.47
CA GLU A 75 1.75 -3.41 39.99
C GLU A 75 2.25 -2.25 40.86
N PHE A 76 2.11 -1.03 40.35
CA PHE A 76 2.26 0.14 41.19
C PHE A 76 1.13 0.05 42.21
N VAL A 77 1.47 -0.30 43.45
CA VAL A 77 0.59 -0.17 44.62
C VAL A 77 0.37 1.33 44.84
N ALA A 78 -0.52 1.91 44.04
CA ALA A 78 -1.12 3.19 44.33
C ALA A 78 -2.13 2.95 45.44
N ASN A 79 -1.93 3.58 46.59
CA ASN A 79 -3.01 3.76 47.55
C ASN A 79 -4.15 4.50 46.86
N ALA A 80 -5.16 3.78 46.38
CA ALA A 80 -6.35 4.35 45.79
C ALA A 80 -7.57 3.48 46.13
N THR A 81 -8.56 4.16 46.69
CA THR A 81 -9.98 3.83 46.68
C THR A 81 -10.42 2.95 45.50
N GLU A 82 -11.23 1.94 45.80
CA GLU A 82 -11.91 0.93 44.96
C GLU A 82 -12.28 1.35 43.52
N VAL A 83 -11.31 1.50 42.63
CA VAL A 83 -11.50 1.43 41.18
C VAL A 83 -10.45 0.46 40.67
N GLU A 84 -10.88 -0.75 40.31
CA GLU A 84 -10.02 -1.76 39.70
C GLU A 84 -9.22 -1.14 38.54
N PRO A 85 -7.88 -1.25 38.53
CA PRO A 85 -7.06 -0.69 37.47
C PRO A 85 -7.40 -1.35 36.13
N TRP A 86 -7.65 -0.53 35.11
CA TRP A 86 -8.03 -1.01 33.79
C TRP A 86 -6.99 -1.97 33.19
N LYS A 87 -7.44 -3.11 32.65
CA LYS A 87 -6.60 -4.14 32.04
C LYS A 87 -7.16 -4.56 30.68
N TYR A 88 -6.26 -4.64 29.70
CA TYR A 88 -6.59 -5.14 28.37
C TYR A 88 -6.97 -6.63 28.42
N GLU A 89 -8.11 -6.97 27.82
CA GLU A 89 -8.63 -8.33 27.68
C GLU A 89 -8.88 -8.67 26.20
N TYR A 90 -8.16 -9.67 25.70
CA TYR A 90 -8.37 -10.21 24.35
C TYR A 90 -9.80 -10.77 24.21
N GLY A 91 -10.46 -10.49 23.08
CA GLY A 91 -11.86 -10.83 22.82
C GLY A 91 -12.86 -9.75 23.28
N ARG A 92 -12.52 -8.97 24.31
CA ARG A 92 -13.32 -7.78 24.72
C ARG A 92 -12.81 -6.52 24.01
N ASP A 93 -11.49 -6.33 24.03
CA ASP A 93 -10.86 -5.06 23.65
C ASP A 93 -10.12 -5.11 22.30
N ASP A 94 -9.85 -6.30 21.75
CA ASP A 94 -9.05 -6.52 20.55
C ASP A 94 -9.60 -5.83 19.31
N ARG A 95 -10.92 -5.73 19.20
CA ARG A 95 -11.61 -5.01 18.11
C ARG A 95 -11.96 -3.57 18.43
N ASN A 96 -11.63 -3.08 19.63
CA ASN A 96 -11.95 -1.71 20.03
C ASN A 96 -10.96 -0.71 19.43
N ALA A 97 -11.23 -0.26 18.20
CA ALA A 97 -10.43 0.77 17.56
C ALA A 97 -10.44 2.12 18.30
N GLY A 98 -11.35 2.33 19.25
CA GLY A 98 -11.56 3.59 19.98
C GLY A 98 -10.96 3.64 21.39
N LEU A 99 -10.03 2.76 21.75
CA LEU A 99 -9.34 2.84 23.03
C LEU A 99 -8.75 4.25 23.27
N PRO A 100 -9.04 4.91 24.40
CA PRO A 100 -8.42 6.16 24.80
C PRO A 100 -6.90 6.05 24.89
N GLU A 101 -6.20 7.18 24.77
CA GLU A 101 -4.73 7.23 24.77
C GLU A 101 -4.11 6.55 25.99
N GLN A 102 -4.62 6.79 27.20
CA GLN A 102 -4.12 6.15 28.40
C GLN A 102 -4.23 4.62 28.32
N GLN A 103 -5.36 4.10 27.80
CA GLN A 103 -5.54 2.67 27.60
C GLN A 103 -4.61 2.13 26.51
N CYS A 104 -4.36 2.87 25.43
CA CYS A 104 -3.38 2.47 24.41
C CYS A 104 -1.98 2.28 25.02
N TRP A 105 -1.49 3.24 25.82
CA TRP A 105 -0.17 3.16 26.45
C TRP A 105 -0.05 2.03 27.47
N THR A 106 -1.08 1.82 28.30
CA THR A 106 -1.10 0.70 29.25
C THR A 106 -1.24 -0.65 28.55
N SER A 107 -1.97 -0.72 27.45
CA SER A 107 -2.22 -1.97 26.71
C SER A 107 -1.03 -2.42 25.90
N PHE A 108 -0.30 -1.50 25.29
CA PHE A 108 0.66 -1.83 24.24
C PHE A 108 2.07 -1.28 24.53
N PRO A 109 2.69 -1.61 25.68
CA PRO A 109 4.06 -1.19 25.96
C PRO A 109 5.01 -1.72 24.89
N GLY A 110 5.98 -0.91 24.47
CA GLY A 110 6.93 -1.23 23.39
C GLY A 110 6.41 -1.08 21.96
N LEU A 111 5.09 -0.97 21.76
CA LEU A 111 4.52 -0.83 20.41
C LEU A 111 4.90 0.51 19.75
N PHE A 112 5.13 1.55 20.55
CA PHE A 112 5.39 2.93 20.08
C PHE A 112 6.88 3.32 20.06
N GLU A 113 7.80 2.34 20.20
CA GLU A 113 9.25 2.60 20.24
C GLU A 113 9.76 3.28 18.97
N ASP A 114 9.30 2.82 17.80
CA ASP A 114 9.73 3.40 16.53
C ASP A 114 9.40 4.90 16.45
N ILE A 115 8.19 5.26 16.90
CA ILE A 115 7.67 6.63 16.95
C ILE A 115 8.54 7.47 17.89
N SER A 116 8.80 6.97 19.10
CA SER A 116 9.61 7.67 20.11
C SER A 116 11.04 7.90 19.60
N ARG A 117 11.61 6.91 18.92
CA ARG A 117 12.94 6.96 18.32
C ARG A 117 13.00 7.93 17.13
N GLY A 118 11.99 7.93 16.27
CA GLY A 118 11.88 8.88 15.15
C GLY A 118 11.70 10.33 15.64
N ALA A 119 10.87 10.54 16.66
CA ALA A 119 10.68 11.86 17.28
C ALA A 119 11.98 12.37 17.91
N ARG A 120 12.73 11.51 18.61
CA ARG A 120 14.05 11.87 19.16
C ARG A 120 15.03 12.30 18.06
N TYR A 121 15.14 11.49 17.00
CA TYR A 121 16.00 11.80 15.86
C TYR A 121 15.67 13.19 15.28
N TRP A 122 14.41 13.46 14.95
CA TRP A 122 14.04 14.74 14.35
C TRP A 122 14.17 15.91 15.32
N LYS A 123 13.89 15.72 16.61
CA LYS A 123 14.11 16.76 17.64
C LYS A 123 15.58 17.17 17.73
N GLU A 124 16.49 16.21 17.64
CA GLU A 124 17.95 16.46 17.62
C GLU A 124 18.42 17.09 16.29
N ASN A 125 17.66 16.91 15.21
CA ASN A 125 17.96 17.43 13.87
C ASN A 125 17.11 18.66 13.49
N GLY A 126 16.60 19.41 14.47
CA GLY A 126 15.94 20.70 14.24
C GLY A 126 14.44 20.64 13.89
N GLY A 127 13.81 19.46 13.98
CA GLY A 127 12.41 19.23 13.65
C GLY A 127 12.15 19.09 12.15
N ILE A 128 10.88 18.85 11.80
CA ILE A 128 10.41 18.74 10.42
C ILE A 128 9.75 20.06 10.04
N SER A 129 10.44 20.87 9.25
CA SER A 129 9.87 22.11 8.71
C SER A 129 8.93 21.83 7.54
N ARG A 130 8.04 22.78 7.27
CA ARG A 130 7.22 22.77 6.05
C ARG A 130 8.08 22.72 4.79
N GLN A 131 9.19 23.45 4.77
CA GLN A 131 10.14 23.44 3.65
C GLN A 131 10.75 22.05 3.43
N ALA A 132 11.03 21.30 4.49
CA ALA A 132 11.52 19.92 4.37
C ALA A 132 10.49 19.05 3.64
N LEU A 133 9.20 19.14 4.01
CA LEU A 133 8.12 18.42 3.32
C LEU A 133 7.92 18.89 1.87
N ASP A 134 7.99 20.20 1.61
CA ASP A 134 7.85 20.77 0.27
C ASP A 134 9.02 20.42 -0.66
N SER A 135 10.19 20.14 -0.10
CA SER A 135 11.37 19.72 -0.87
C SER A 135 11.31 18.27 -1.35
N VAL A 136 10.46 17.44 -0.74
CA VAL A 136 10.31 16.03 -1.13
C VAL A 136 9.54 15.94 -2.44
N LYS A 137 10.22 15.49 -3.50
CA LYS A 137 9.59 15.21 -4.79
C LYS A 137 8.81 13.90 -4.72
N LEU A 138 7.49 13.97 -4.79
CA LEU A 138 6.66 12.76 -4.86
C LEU A 138 6.94 11.97 -6.14
N VAL A 139 7.18 10.67 -5.98
CA VAL A 139 7.26 9.67 -7.06
C VAL A 139 6.17 8.62 -6.89
N ALA A 140 6.03 7.72 -7.87
CA ALA A 140 5.05 6.64 -7.81
C ALA A 140 5.14 5.85 -6.50
N GLY A 141 3.98 5.58 -5.87
CA GLY A 141 3.88 4.92 -4.57
C GLY A 141 3.86 5.87 -3.38
N MET A 142 3.99 7.19 -3.59
CA MET A 142 3.97 8.18 -2.50
C MET A 142 2.66 8.95 -2.41
N THR A 143 2.30 9.33 -1.18
CA THR A 143 1.16 10.19 -0.88
C THR A 143 1.54 11.21 0.18
N ARG A 144 1.18 12.47 -0.05
CA ARG A 144 1.20 13.55 0.94
C ARG A 144 -0.22 13.74 1.46
N ALA A 145 -0.39 13.67 2.77
CA ALA A 145 -1.68 13.76 3.43
C ALA A 145 -1.58 14.63 4.68
N MET A 146 -2.74 15.01 5.21
CA MET A 146 -2.84 15.88 6.36
C MET A 146 -4.02 15.46 7.23
N ILE A 147 -3.85 15.51 8.56
CA ILE A 147 -4.97 15.55 9.50
C ILE A 147 -5.11 17.00 9.96
N PHE A 148 -6.31 17.55 9.85
CA PHE A 148 -6.60 18.92 10.24
C PHE A 148 -8.00 19.02 10.84
N ASP A 149 -8.10 19.54 12.07
CA ASP A 149 -9.32 19.64 12.88
C ASP A 149 -10.11 18.32 12.96
N GLY A 150 -9.36 17.21 13.01
CA GLY A 150 -9.89 15.86 13.05
C GLY A 150 -10.23 15.25 11.69
N ASP A 151 -10.11 15.97 10.57
CA ASP A 151 -10.37 15.46 9.22
C ASP A 151 -9.11 15.00 8.48
N LEU A 152 -9.21 13.89 7.72
CA LEU A 152 -8.12 13.38 6.89
C LEU A 152 -8.25 13.95 5.47
N TYR A 153 -7.21 14.65 5.02
CA TYR A 153 -7.10 15.26 3.70
C TYR A 153 -5.96 14.60 2.92
N VAL A 154 -6.17 14.34 1.64
CA VAL A 154 -5.11 13.95 0.71
C VAL A 154 -4.65 15.21 -0.02
N VAL A 155 -3.39 15.59 0.17
CA VAL A 155 -2.80 16.80 -0.44
C VAL A 155 -2.33 16.48 -1.85
N SER A 156 -1.61 15.37 -2.04
CA SER A 156 -1.17 14.90 -3.34
C SER A 156 -0.85 13.41 -3.29
N THR A 157 -0.94 12.74 -4.43
CA THR A 157 -0.63 11.31 -4.55
C THR A 157 -0.04 11.04 -5.92
N LYS A 158 0.94 10.13 -5.99
CA LYS A 158 1.48 9.60 -7.24
C LYS A 158 1.34 8.09 -7.19
N SER A 159 0.48 7.53 -8.02
CA SER A 159 0.30 6.08 -8.16
C SER A 159 0.82 5.60 -9.51
N LYS A 160 1.28 4.36 -9.59
CA LYS A 160 1.63 3.72 -10.87
C LYS A 160 0.94 2.36 -10.96
N GLY A 161 -0.27 2.37 -11.52
CA GLY A 161 -1.08 1.18 -11.70
C GLY A 161 -1.84 0.74 -10.46
N GLU A 162 -2.47 -0.43 -10.57
CA GLU A 162 -3.46 -0.91 -9.60
C GLU A 162 -2.89 -1.31 -8.25
N ASP A 163 -1.68 -1.85 -8.20
CA ASP A 163 -1.03 -2.27 -6.94
C ASP A 163 -0.83 -1.07 -5.99
N HIS A 164 -0.23 0.01 -6.49
CA HIS A 164 -0.01 1.22 -5.69
C HIS A 164 -1.35 1.82 -5.24
N ARG A 165 -2.33 1.91 -6.15
CA ARG A 165 -3.65 2.45 -5.85
C ARG A 165 -4.30 1.72 -4.68
N ARG A 166 -4.30 0.39 -4.70
CA ARG A 166 -4.90 -0.44 -3.63
C ARG A 166 -4.20 -0.25 -2.29
N LYS A 167 -2.86 -0.27 -2.27
CA LYS A 167 -2.08 -0.06 -1.04
C LYS A 167 -2.26 1.35 -0.45
N ILE A 168 -2.36 2.37 -1.29
CA ILE A 168 -2.64 3.75 -0.87
C ILE A 168 -4.04 3.84 -0.24
N LEU A 169 -5.06 3.33 -0.91
CA LEU A 169 -6.43 3.35 -0.40
C LEU A 169 -6.59 2.56 0.91
N ALA A 170 -5.95 1.38 1.00
CA ALA A 170 -5.93 0.57 2.22
C ALA A 170 -5.29 1.33 3.40
N THR A 171 -4.13 1.96 3.18
CA THR A 171 -3.45 2.79 4.18
C THR A 171 -4.31 3.97 4.64
N LEU A 172 -4.92 4.73 3.70
CA LEU A 172 -5.83 5.84 4.03
C LEU A 172 -7.09 5.36 4.78
N SER A 173 -7.61 4.19 4.44
CA SER A 173 -8.79 3.62 5.09
C SER A 173 -8.49 3.20 6.53
N ALA A 174 -7.32 2.61 6.78
CA ALA A 174 -6.84 2.30 8.11
C ALA A 174 -6.68 3.56 8.98
N MET A 175 -6.07 4.62 8.43
CA MET A 175 -5.99 5.93 9.09
C MET A 175 -7.38 6.49 9.39
N HIS A 176 -8.30 6.47 8.42
CA HIS A 176 -9.66 6.97 8.59
C HIS A 176 -10.41 6.20 9.70
N ARG A 177 -10.28 4.88 9.76
CA ARG A 177 -10.86 4.05 10.82
C ARG A 177 -10.33 4.44 12.20
N ALA A 178 -9.01 4.59 12.34
CA ALA A 178 -8.40 4.99 13.61
C ALA A 178 -8.82 6.40 14.06
N LEU A 179 -9.04 7.30 13.09
CA LEU A 179 -9.48 8.68 13.30
C LEU A 179 -10.97 8.78 13.66
N ALA A 180 -11.83 8.05 12.94
CA ALA A 180 -13.27 8.03 13.16
C ALA A 180 -13.64 7.34 14.49
N ALA A 181 -12.83 6.37 14.93
CA ALA A 181 -13.03 5.69 16.22
C ALA A 181 -12.45 6.46 17.42
N ALA A 182 -11.68 7.54 17.20
CA ALA A 182 -11.10 8.32 18.28
C ALA A 182 -12.22 8.91 19.18
N PRO A 183 -12.13 8.77 20.52
CA PRO A 183 -13.16 9.27 21.45
C PRO A 183 -13.45 10.77 21.27
N ASP A 184 -12.40 11.56 21.05
CA ASP A 184 -12.48 12.93 20.60
C ASP A 184 -11.64 13.10 19.33
N ARG A 185 -12.32 13.03 18.18
CA ARG A 185 -11.69 13.21 16.88
C ARG A 185 -11.07 14.60 16.71
N ARG A 186 -11.64 15.63 17.33
CA ARG A 186 -11.16 17.01 17.20
C ARG A 186 -9.92 17.29 18.06
N SER A 187 -9.65 16.45 19.07
CA SER A 187 -8.41 16.54 19.84
C SER A 187 -7.21 15.92 19.13
N MET A 188 -7.40 15.23 18.01
CA MET A 188 -6.30 14.71 17.22
C MET A 188 -5.43 15.86 16.68
N PRO A 189 -4.10 15.74 16.71
CA PRO A 189 -3.22 16.83 16.33
C PRO A 189 -3.31 17.14 14.84
N ASN A 190 -3.21 18.42 14.51
CA ASN A 190 -3.06 18.85 13.13
C ASN A 190 -1.64 18.49 12.66
N VAL A 191 -1.53 17.66 11.63
CA VAL A 191 -0.25 17.14 11.12
C VAL A 191 -0.30 16.97 9.60
N GLU A 192 0.79 17.34 8.92
CA GLU A 192 0.99 17.07 7.49
C GLU A 192 2.22 16.18 7.30
N PHE A 193 2.09 15.16 6.46
CA PHE A 193 3.06 14.09 6.34
C PHE A 193 3.11 13.51 4.94
N ILE A 194 4.20 12.83 4.62
CA ILE A 194 4.38 12.05 3.40
C ILE A 194 4.57 10.60 3.80
N TYR A 195 3.95 9.68 3.07
CA TYR A 195 4.16 8.26 3.23
C TYR A 195 4.36 7.56 1.89
N SER A 196 5.07 6.44 1.91
CA SER A 196 5.29 5.58 0.74
C SER A 196 4.77 4.17 0.95
N VAL A 197 4.10 3.65 -0.07
CA VAL A 197 3.63 2.25 -0.13
C VAL A 197 4.60 1.29 -0.85
N GLU A 198 5.78 1.79 -1.21
CA GLU A 198 6.83 0.98 -1.82
C GLU A 198 7.50 0.05 -0.81
N ASP A 199 8.04 -1.05 -1.33
CA ASP A 199 8.71 -2.06 -0.50
C ASP A 199 9.95 -1.48 0.20
N LYS A 200 10.70 -0.59 -0.48
CA LYS A 200 11.94 0.00 0.03
C LYS A 200 11.86 1.52 0.03
N ALA A 201 12.35 2.12 1.11
CA ALA A 201 12.58 3.56 1.13
C ALA A 201 13.52 4.02 0.01
N SER A 202 14.60 3.26 -0.26
CA SER A 202 15.56 3.59 -1.33
C SER A 202 14.99 3.60 -2.75
N ASP A 203 13.80 3.03 -2.96
CA ASP A 203 13.14 3.03 -4.27
C ASP A 203 12.46 4.39 -4.54
N VAL A 204 12.28 5.23 -3.51
CA VAL A 204 11.54 6.49 -3.60
C VAL A 204 12.24 7.70 -3.00
N THR A 205 13.15 7.50 -2.04
CA THR A 205 13.85 8.59 -1.34
C THR A 205 15.30 8.21 -1.01
N GLY A 206 16.12 9.23 -0.79
CA GLY A 206 17.46 9.11 -0.21
C GLY A 206 17.45 9.10 1.32
N ILE A 207 18.60 9.45 1.91
CA ILE A 207 18.73 9.61 3.37
C ILE A 207 18.31 11.03 3.74
N GLY A 208 17.44 11.17 4.75
CA GLY A 208 17.14 12.46 5.36
C GLY A 208 15.71 12.96 5.17
N ASP A 209 14.92 12.38 4.27
CA ASP A 209 13.55 12.86 4.05
C ASP A 209 12.61 12.46 5.22
N PRO A 210 11.69 13.35 5.63
CA PRO A 210 10.67 13.08 6.64
C PRO A 210 9.50 12.29 6.04
N MET A 211 9.56 10.95 6.12
CA MET A 211 8.55 10.09 5.49
C MET A 211 8.19 8.87 6.35
N TRP A 212 6.95 8.40 6.19
CA TRP A 212 6.46 7.16 6.78
C TRP A 212 6.54 6.01 5.77
N VAL A 213 7.03 4.86 6.21
CA VAL A 213 7.25 3.68 5.36
C VAL A 213 6.80 2.41 6.07
N PHE A 214 6.49 1.35 5.31
CA PHE A 214 6.12 0.05 5.90
C PHE A 214 7.29 -0.65 6.57
N ALA A 215 8.50 -0.44 6.04
CA ALA A 215 9.72 -0.95 6.63
C ALA A 215 10.93 -0.07 6.31
N ARG A 216 11.91 -0.11 7.22
CA ARG A 216 13.17 0.60 7.10
C ARG A 216 14.33 -0.24 7.62
N ARG A 217 15.55 0.16 7.29
CA ARG A 217 16.79 -0.32 7.91
C ARG A 217 17.12 0.48 9.16
N ALA A 218 17.99 -0.06 10.01
CA ALA A 218 18.49 0.66 11.18
C ALA A 218 19.19 1.99 10.81
N SER A 219 19.87 2.03 9.66
CA SER A 219 20.57 3.23 9.16
C SER A 219 19.63 4.32 8.61
N GLU A 220 18.36 3.99 8.35
CA GLU A 220 17.37 4.93 7.80
C GLU A 220 16.64 5.64 8.95
N ALA A 221 17.42 6.36 9.76
CA ALA A 221 16.95 6.92 11.03
C ALA A 221 15.91 8.04 10.87
N SER A 222 15.89 8.73 9.72
CA SER A 222 14.91 9.80 9.42
C SER A 222 13.49 9.29 9.16
N LEU A 223 13.33 8.00 8.91
CA LEU A 223 12.05 7.39 8.55
C LEU A 223 11.29 6.89 9.77
N PHE A 224 9.97 7.09 9.74
CA PHE A 224 9.02 6.50 10.69
C PHE A 224 8.38 5.26 10.10
N LEU A 225 8.09 4.28 10.95
CA LEU A 225 7.33 3.11 10.54
C LEU A 225 5.83 3.33 10.66
N MET A 226 5.08 2.80 9.70
CA MET A 226 3.62 2.74 9.74
C MET A 226 3.11 1.30 9.57
N PRO A 227 1.88 1.00 10.03
CA PRO A 227 1.20 -0.24 9.68
C PRO A 227 1.08 -0.41 8.16
N ASP A 228 1.25 -1.64 7.69
CA ASP A 228 1.14 -1.94 6.25
C ASP A 228 -0.31 -2.09 5.79
N PHE A 229 -0.54 -1.97 4.49
CA PHE A 229 -1.87 -2.08 3.87
C PHE A 229 -2.63 -3.38 4.23
N GLY A 230 -1.92 -4.45 4.59
CA GLY A 230 -2.51 -5.75 4.88
C GLY A 230 -3.30 -5.80 6.20
N TYR A 231 -3.22 -4.79 7.06
CA TYR A 231 -4.15 -4.67 8.19
C TYR A 231 -5.58 -4.34 7.75
N TRP A 232 -5.71 -3.63 6.61
CA TRP A 232 -7.01 -3.28 6.04
C TRP A 232 -7.47 -4.30 5.00
N ALA A 233 -6.66 -4.53 3.97
CA ALA A 233 -6.95 -5.49 2.92
C ALA A 233 -5.68 -5.81 2.13
N TRP A 234 -5.49 -7.08 1.79
CA TRP A 234 -4.47 -7.49 0.82
C TRP A 234 -5.08 -8.27 -0.34
N ASP A 235 -5.15 -7.61 -1.49
CA ASP A 235 -5.54 -8.22 -2.76
C ASP A 235 -4.33 -8.40 -3.66
N ASN A 236 -4.00 -9.66 -3.96
CA ASN A 236 -2.97 -9.99 -4.95
C ASN A 236 -3.63 -10.47 -6.24
N VAL A 237 -3.74 -9.57 -7.23
CA VAL A 237 -4.14 -9.96 -8.59
C VAL A 237 -2.96 -10.61 -9.28
N ILE A 238 -3.09 -11.90 -9.56
CA ILE A 238 -2.07 -12.70 -10.25
C ILE A 238 -2.71 -13.29 -11.50
N ASP A 239 -2.14 -12.98 -12.66
CA ASP A 239 -2.64 -13.43 -13.97
C ASP A 239 -4.15 -13.15 -14.16
N GLY A 240 -4.62 -11.99 -13.68
CA GLY A 240 -6.01 -11.54 -13.79
C GLY A 240 -6.98 -12.16 -12.77
N LYS A 241 -6.52 -13.03 -11.86
CA LYS A 241 -7.34 -13.60 -10.79
C LYS A 241 -7.02 -12.94 -9.46
N ASN A 242 -8.04 -12.49 -8.74
CA ASN A 242 -7.86 -11.96 -7.39
C ASN A 242 -7.57 -13.11 -6.41
N ASN A 243 -6.44 -13.05 -5.71
CA ASN A 243 -6.22 -13.86 -4.51
C ASN A 243 -6.40 -12.94 -3.32
N GLU A 244 -7.66 -12.72 -2.96
CA GLU A 244 -8.06 -11.89 -1.82
C GLU A 244 -7.65 -12.59 -0.54
N ILE A 245 -6.73 -11.98 0.20
CA ILE A 245 -6.41 -12.39 1.57
C ILE A 245 -7.43 -11.79 2.54
N GLY A 246 -7.92 -10.56 2.24
CA GLY A 246 -8.83 -9.82 3.08
C GLY A 246 -8.11 -8.99 4.15
N ALA A 247 -8.85 -8.58 5.18
CA ALA A 247 -8.29 -7.90 6.34
C ALA A 247 -7.52 -8.87 7.23
N TYR A 248 -6.63 -8.34 8.08
CA TYR A 248 -5.87 -9.19 9.01
C TYR A 248 -6.79 -10.00 9.93
N GLU A 249 -7.86 -9.40 10.44
CA GLU A 249 -8.83 -10.04 11.34
C GLU A 249 -9.54 -11.24 10.68
N ASP A 250 -9.84 -11.17 9.38
CA ASP A 250 -10.46 -12.28 8.65
C ASP A 250 -9.52 -13.49 8.58
N VAL A 251 -8.21 -13.24 8.47
CA VAL A 251 -7.20 -14.30 8.51
C VAL A 251 -7.08 -14.87 9.91
N VAL A 252 -7.12 -14.03 10.95
CA VAL A 252 -7.10 -14.49 12.35
C VAL A 252 -8.32 -15.37 12.65
N GLU A 253 -9.52 -15.02 12.17
CA GLU A 253 -10.72 -15.86 12.32
C GLU A 253 -10.52 -17.24 11.69
N LYS A 254 -10.06 -17.31 10.43
CA LYS A 254 -9.76 -18.59 9.75
C LYS A 254 -8.73 -19.43 10.49
N VAL A 255 -7.70 -18.78 11.06
CA VAL A 255 -6.69 -19.47 11.88
C VAL A 255 -7.30 -20.01 13.17
N ARG A 256 -8.15 -19.24 13.86
CA ARG A 256 -8.83 -19.68 15.08
C ARG A 256 -9.77 -20.85 14.81
N ASP A 257 -10.52 -20.81 13.72
CA ASP A 257 -11.40 -21.90 13.31
C ASP A 257 -10.59 -23.19 13.10
N LEU A 258 -9.49 -23.11 12.36
CA LEU A 258 -8.59 -24.24 12.13
C LEU A 258 -7.97 -24.77 13.43
N GLU A 259 -7.50 -23.89 14.31
CA GLU A 259 -6.82 -24.28 15.55
C GLU A 259 -7.78 -24.68 16.67
N SER A 260 -9.08 -24.41 16.54
CA SER A 260 -10.09 -24.91 17.48
C SER A 260 -10.22 -26.44 17.47
N GLU A 261 -9.80 -27.08 16.37
CA GLU A 261 -9.80 -28.53 16.17
C GLU A 261 -8.37 -29.11 16.03
N LEU A 262 -7.32 -28.29 16.21
CA LEU A 262 -5.93 -28.68 15.98
C LEU A 262 -4.99 -28.18 17.09
N ASP A 263 -4.72 -29.04 18.06
CA ASP A 263 -3.78 -28.77 19.13
C ASP A 263 -2.32 -28.71 18.62
N PHE A 264 -1.46 -27.98 19.33
CA PHE A 264 -0.04 -27.86 18.98
C PHE A 264 0.66 -29.22 18.84
N SER A 265 0.33 -30.17 19.71
CA SER A 265 0.87 -31.53 19.69
C SER A 265 0.42 -32.34 18.47
N GLN A 266 -0.66 -31.96 17.79
CA GLN A 266 -1.19 -32.64 16.61
C GLN A 266 -0.65 -32.06 15.29
N LYS A 267 -0.03 -30.87 15.33
CA LYS A 267 0.60 -30.23 14.16
C LYS A 267 1.78 -31.04 13.64
N GLU A 268 2.06 -30.91 12.34
CA GLU A 268 3.20 -31.58 11.70
C GLU A 268 4.54 -31.08 12.27
N ASP A 269 5.42 -32.02 12.64
CA ASP A 269 6.81 -31.79 13.07
C ASP A 269 7.73 -31.37 11.92
N LYS A 270 7.33 -30.33 11.18
CA LYS A 270 8.06 -29.82 10.02
C LYS A 270 8.13 -28.30 10.01
N LEU A 271 9.21 -27.80 9.41
CA LEU A 271 9.41 -26.41 9.04
C LEU A 271 8.80 -26.12 7.68
N VAL A 272 7.73 -25.32 7.67
CA VAL A 272 7.08 -24.89 6.43
C VAL A 272 7.53 -23.48 6.02
N TRP A 273 7.71 -23.30 4.72
CA TRP A 273 7.81 -21.99 4.09
C TRP A 273 7.38 -22.09 2.63
N ARG A 274 6.64 -21.09 2.16
CA ARG A 274 6.28 -20.89 0.75
C ARG A 274 6.62 -19.47 0.35
N GLY A 275 7.44 -19.32 -0.68
CA GLY A 275 7.78 -17.99 -1.19
C GLY A 275 8.46 -17.98 -2.54
N LYS A 276 8.36 -16.83 -3.19
CA LYS A 276 8.91 -16.56 -4.52
C LYS A 276 10.44 -16.42 -4.45
N LEU A 277 11.20 -17.24 -5.16
CA LEU A 277 12.67 -17.24 -5.03
C LEU A 277 13.33 -15.99 -5.62
N SER A 278 12.76 -15.35 -6.63
CA SER A 278 13.33 -14.12 -7.20
C SER A 278 13.36 -12.93 -6.24
N PHE A 279 12.70 -13.00 -5.07
CA PHE A 279 12.66 -11.92 -4.08
C PHE A 279 13.72 -12.17 -2.99
N ALA A 280 14.88 -11.52 -3.09
CA ALA A 280 16.10 -11.89 -2.34
C ALA A 280 16.58 -13.32 -2.65
N PRO A 281 17.00 -13.58 -3.90
CA PRO A 281 17.31 -14.94 -4.38
C PRO A 281 18.42 -15.61 -3.59
N LYS A 282 19.47 -14.88 -3.19
CA LYS A 282 20.54 -15.45 -2.37
C LYS A 282 20.01 -15.96 -1.02
N LEU A 283 19.23 -15.14 -0.32
CA LEU A 283 18.68 -15.45 1.01
C LEU A 283 17.67 -16.60 0.95
N ARG A 284 16.69 -16.53 0.04
CA ARG A 284 15.63 -17.54 -0.05
C ARG A 284 16.14 -18.90 -0.55
N ARG A 285 17.14 -18.90 -1.45
CA ARG A 285 17.78 -20.14 -1.88
C ARG A 285 18.70 -20.73 -0.80
N ALA A 286 19.29 -19.91 0.07
CA ALA A 286 20.04 -20.42 1.23
C ALA A 286 19.13 -21.26 2.14
N LEU A 287 17.94 -20.75 2.50
CA LEU A 287 16.96 -21.52 3.27
C LEU A 287 16.60 -22.85 2.58
N LEU A 288 16.26 -22.82 1.29
CA LEU A 288 15.94 -24.05 0.55
C LEU A 288 17.09 -25.06 0.58
N ASN A 289 18.31 -24.58 0.36
CA ASN A 289 19.49 -25.43 0.28
C ASN A 289 19.83 -26.07 1.63
N VAL A 290 19.77 -25.30 2.72
CA VAL A 290 20.00 -25.84 4.07
C VAL A 290 18.89 -26.83 4.43
N ALA A 291 17.61 -26.48 4.21
CA ALA A 291 16.50 -27.29 4.68
C ALA A 291 16.30 -28.58 3.88
N ARG A 292 16.62 -28.63 2.57
CA ARG A 292 16.22 -29.76 1.69
C ARG A 292 16.76 -31.13 2.08
N ALA A 293 17.85 -31.18 2.85
CA ALA A 293 18.51 -32.42 3.25
C ALA A 293 17.92 -33.05 4.54
N HIS A 294 16.92 -32.41 5.15
CA HIS A 294 16.38 -32.83 6.44
C HIS A 294 14.91 -33.24 6.34
N ASP A 295 14.55 -34.30 7.07
CA ASP A 295 13.19 -34.86 7.07
C ASP A 295 12.13 -33.93 7.68
N TRP A 296 12.55 -33.02 8.57
CA TRP A 296 11.69 -31.97 9.11
C TRP A 296 11.40 -30.87 8.08
N SER A 297 11.96 -30.90 6.89
CA SER A 297 11.76 -29.83 5.91
C SER A 297 10.47 -30.02 5.12
N ALA A 298 9.56 -29.07 5.29
CA ALA A 298 8.47 -28.80 4.36
C ALA A 298 8.74 -27.53 3.55
N VAL A 299 9.96 -26.99 3.49
CA VAL A 299 10.29 -25.75 2.78
C VAL A 299 10.24 -25.95 1.27
N LYS A 300 9.47 -25.12 0.55
CA LYS A 300 9.32 -25.18 -0.91
C LYS A 300 9.18 -23.80 -1.54
N GLU A 301 9.63 -23.65 -2.77
CA GLU A 301 9.38 -22.47 -3.59
C GLU A 301 7.89 -22.35 -3.94
N LEU A 302 7.40 -21.12 -4.00
CA LEU A 302 6.04 -20.82 -4.45
C LEU A 302 6.06 -20.35 -5.90
N ASN A 303 5.39 -21.10 -6.78
CA ASN A 303 5.14 -20.67 -8.15
C ASN A 303 3.67 -20.25 -8.32
N TRP A 304 3.47 -18.93 -8.29
CA TRP A 304 2.14 -18.32 -8.36
C TRP A 304 1.40 -18.58 -9.68
N ARG A 305 2.10 -18.67 -10.82
CA ARG A 305 1.47 -18.85 -12.15
C ARG A 305 0.70 -20.17 -12.26
N VAL A 306 1.22 -21.22 -11.63
CA VAL A 306 0.63 -22.56 -11.64
C VAL A 306 0.14 -22.99 -10.26
N LYS A 307 0.15 -22.09 -9.28
CA LYS A 307 -0.11 -22.35 -7.84
C LYS A 307 0.61 -23.59 -7.30
N ARG A 308 1.81 -23.91 -7.83
CA ARG A 308 2.59 -25.06 -7.34
C ARG A 308 3.12 -24.75 -5.95
N ASN A 309 2.97 -25.72 -5.06
CA ASN A 309 3.29 -25.62 -3.63
C ASN A 309 2.50 -24.52 -2.91
N PHE A 310 1.46 -23.94 -3.50
CA PHE A 310 0.65 -22.94 -2.82
C PHE A 310 0.01 -23.51 -1.56
N LEU A 311 0.07 -22.75 -0.48
CA LEU A 311 -0.67 -22.98 0.77
C LEU A 311 -1.39 -21.67 1.10
N THR A 312 -2.63 -21.77 1.58
CA THR A 312 -3.32 -20.61 2.15
C THR A 312 -2.61 -20.17 3.43
N LEU A 313 -2.95 -19.00 3.96
CA LEU A 313 -2.27 -18.48 5.15
C LEU A 313 -2.55 -19.36 6.36
N GLU A 314 -3.80 -19.77 6.54
CA GLU A 314 -4.25 -20.66 7.61
C GLU A 314 -3.67 -22.07 7.47
N ASP A 315 -3.46 -22.59 6.25
CA ASP A 315 -2.85 -23.92 6.07
C ASP A 315 -1.40 -23.99 6.56
N HIS A 316 -0.69 -22.85 6.68
CA HIS A 316 0.63 -22.85 7.32
C HIS A 316 0.54 -23.19 8.82
N CYS A 317 -0.60 -22.95 9.47
CA CYS A 317 -0.79 -23.23 10.88
C CYS A 317 -0.86 -24.74 11.19
N ARG A 318 -0.94 -25.61 10.17
CA ARG A 318 -0.86 -27.08 10.34
C ARG A 318 0.52 -27.57 10.76
N PHE A 319 1.54 -26.72 10.65
CA PHE A 319 2.94 -27.03 10.93
C PHE A 319 3.36 -26.43 12.27
N ARG A 320 4.14 -27.17 13.07
CA ARG A 320 4.69 -26.64 14.33
C ARG A 320 5.67 -25.51 14.10
N TYR A 321 6.39 -25.51 12.99
CA TYR A 321 7.45 -24.54 12.71
C TYR A 321 7.18 -23.82 11.38
N ILE A 322 7.24 -22.50 11.38
CA ILE A 322 7.03 -21.68 10.19
C ILE A 322 8.24 -20.76 10.01
N ALA A 323 8.92 -20.86 8.87
CA ALA A 323 10.03 -19.96 8.59
C ALA A 323 9.50 -18.58 8.15
N HIS A 324 10.16 -17.52 8.60
CA HIS A 324 10.01 -16.17 8.06
C HIS A 324 11.29 -15.78 7.32
N VAL A 325 11.11 -15.30 6.08
CA VAL A 325 12.20 -14.86 5.23
C VAL A 325 11.85 -13.56 4.53
N GLU A 326 12.76 -12.60 4.61
CA GLU A 326 12.68 -11.33 3.90
C GLU A 326 12.52 -11.51 2.38
N GLY A 327 11.98 -10.49 1.73
CA GLY A 327 11.74 -10.47 0.29
C GLY A 327 12.58 -9.42 -0.39
N ARG A 328 11.94 -8.59 -1.23
CA ARG A 328 12.61 -7.39 -1.75
C ARG A 328 13.12 -6.53 -0.58
N SER A 329 12.29 -6.36 0.45
CA SER A 329 12.61 -5.77 1.75
C SER A 329 12.05 -6.64 2.88
N TYR A 330 11.20 -6.08 3.76
CA TYR A 330 10.39 -6.85 4.68
C TYR A 330 9.49 -7.85 3.93
N SER A 331 8.96 -8.83 4.66
CA SER A 331 7.87 -9.63 4.14
C SER A 331 6.61 -9.41 4.97
N ALA A 332 5.61 -8.78 4.36
CA ALA A 332 4.27 -8.55 4.93
C ALA A 332 3.56 -9.83 5.43
N SER A 333 4.11 -11.01 5.10
CA SER A 333 3.63 -12.31 5.53
C SER A 333 3.90 -12.64 7.00
N LEU A 334 4.81 -11.93 7.70
CA LEU A 334 5.17 -12.24 9.09
C LEU A 334 3.96 -12.20 10.03
N LYS A 335 3.19 -11.09 10.00
CA LYS A 335 2.01 -10.91 10.85
C LYS A 335 0.99 -12.05 10.74
N TYR A 336 0.80 -12.60 9.54
CA TYR A 336 -0.12 -13.71 9.31
C TYR A 336 0.44 -15.03 9.83
N ARG A 337 1.76 -15.25 9.76
CA ARG A 337 2.38 -16.43 10.38
C ARG A 337 2.30 -16.36 11.91
N GLN A 338 2.51 -15.17 12.48
CA GLN A 338 2.37 -14.90 13.91
C GLN A 338 0.92 -15.02 14.42
N ALA A 339 -0.07 -15.14 13.52
CA ALA A 339 -1.42 -15.51 13.90
C ALA A 339 -1.54 -17.01 14.25
N CYS A 340 -0.69 -17.87 13.70
CA CYS A 340 -0.69 -19.30 14.02
C CYS A 340 -0.08 -19.54 15.41
N ARG A 341 -0.63 -20.49 16.15
CA ARG A 341 0.01 -21.14 17.31
C ARG A 341 1.14 -22.07 16.83
N SER A 342 2.18 -21.48 16.26
CA SER A 342 3.34 -22.17 15.70
C SER A 342 4.62 -21.40 16.06
N VAL A 343 5.76 -22.09 16.10
CA VAL A 343 7.06 -21.46 16.33
C VAL A 343 7.50 -20.74 15.07
N ILE A 344 7.68 -19.43 15.17
CA ILE A 344 8.24 -18.62 14.09
C ILE A 344 9.76 -18.71 14.13
N ILE A 345 10.35 -19.14 13.02
CA ILE A 345 11.81 -19.17 12.86
C ILE A 345 12.21 -18.10 11.86
N ALA A 346 12.89 -17.06 12.30
CA ALA A 346 13.28 -15.93 11.47
C ALA A 346 14.79 -15.79 11.44
N HIS A 347 15.35 -15.56 10.26
CA HIS A 347 16.76 -15.16 10.19
C HIS A 347 16.95 -13.77 10.79
N LYS A 348 18.19 -13.42 11.14
CA LYS A 348 18.56 -12.05 11.51
C LYS A 348 18.03 -11.03 10.50
N LEU A 349 17.08 -10.21 10.94
CA LEU A 349 16.32 -9.31 10.08
C LEU A 349 17.13 -8.06 9.76
N GLN A 350 17.01 -7.58 8.53
CA GLN A 350 17.61 -6.33 8.06
C GLN A 350 16.58 -5.19 8.07
N TYR A 351 15.32 -5.52 7.82
CA TYR A 351 14.21 -4.58 7.75
C TYR A 351 13.35 -4.67 9.00
N ILE A 352 12.93 -3.50 9.46
CA ILE A 352 12.17 -3.29 10.69
C ILE A 352 10.76 -2.88 10.29
N GLN A 353 9.74 -3.57 10.80
CA GLN A 353 8.35 -3.10 10.81
C GLN A 353 7.99 -2.61 12.22
N HIS A 354 6.93 -1.82 12.34
CA HIS A 354 6.54 -1.13 13.58
C HIS A 354 6.42 -2.06 14.81
N HIS A 355 5.95 -3.30 14.63
CA HIS A 355 5.79 -4.28 15.72
C HIS A 355 7.05 -5.13 15.99
N HIS A 356 8.13 -5.01 15.18
CA HIS A 356 9.33 -5.85 15.34
C HIS A 356 10.09 -5.59 16.64
N TYR A 357 9.89 -4.43 17.29
CA TYR A 357 10.45 -4.13 18.61
C TYR A 357 9.99 -5.11 19.70
N LEU A 358 8.90 -5.83 19.44
CA LEU A 358 8.30 -6.81 20.34
C LEU A 358 8.79 -8.24 20.06
N LEU A 359 9.72 -8.42 19.12
CA LEU A 359 10.36 -9.71 18.87
C LEU A 359 11.35 -10.01 20.01
N SER A 360 11.20 -11.18 20.63
CA SER A 360 12.10 -11.67 21.69
C SER A 360 12.60 -13.06 21.31
N SER A 361 13.92 -13.19 21.15
CA SER A 361 14.57 -14.42 20.70
C SER A 361 15.05 -15.32 21.83
N HIS A 362 14.93 -14.89 23.10
CA HIS A 362 15.44 -15.62 24.26
C HIS A 362 14.64 -15.34 25.54
N GLY A 363 14.90 -16.14 26.57
CA GLY A 363 14.30 -15.97 27.90
C GLY A 363 12.84 -16.42 28.00
N SER A 364 12.19 -16.05 29.10
CA SER A 364 10.81 -16.46 29.39
C SER A 364 9.80 -15.87 28.40
N THR A 365 10.06 -14.68 27.86
CA THR A 365 9.23 -13.95 26.88
C THR A 365 9.54 -14.30 25.43
N GLN A 366 10.45 -15.24 25.18
CA GLN A 366 10.81 -15.67 23.83
C GLN A 366 9.58 -16.03 23.00
N ASN A 367 9.40 -15.38 21.85
CA ASN A 367 8.23 -15.48 20.98
C ASN A 367 8.57 -15.78 19.51
N TYR A 368 9.86 -15.92 19.21
CA TYR A 368 10.37 -16.47 17.96
C TYR A 368 11.76 -17.09 18.19
N VAL A 369 12.22 -17.87 17.22
CA VAL A 369 13.59 -18.40 17.18
C VAL A 369 14.36 -17.65 16.10
N GLU A 370 15.41 -16.94 16.50
CA GLU A 370 16.32 -16.30 15.56
C GLU A 370 17.30 -17.33 14.99
N VAL A 371 17.67 -17.23 13.71
CA VAL A 371 18.75 -17.99 13.04
C VAL A 371 19.70 -17.04 12.32
N GLU A 372 20.90 -17.51 11.97
CA GLU A 372 21.84 -16.74 11.15
C GLU A 372 21.24 -16.37 9.80
N ARG A 373 21.75 -15.29 9.19
CA ARG A 373 21.16 -14.74 7.97
C ARG A 373 21.23 -15.69 6.78
N ASP A 374 22.21 -16.58 6.73
CA ASP A 374 22.36 -17.61 5.72
C ASP A 374 21.79 -18.97 6.13
N PHE A 375 21.17 -19.05 7.31
CA PHE A 375 20.56 -20.26 7.89
C PHE A 375 21.56 -21.37 8.25
N GLU A 376 22.86 -21.11 8.38
CA GLU A 376 23.84 -22.16 8.69
C GLU A 376 23.55 -22.92 10.00
N ASP A 377 22.97 -22.22 10.98
CA ASP A 377 22.63 -22.75 12.31
C ASP A 377 21.17 -23.28 12.40
N LEU A 378 20.40 -23.21 11.32
CA LEU A 378 19.01 -23.68 11.27
C LEU A 378 18.88 -25.17 11.64
N PRO A 379 19.70 -26.11 11.11
CA PRO A 379 19.55 -27.52 11.43
C PRO A 379 19.69 -27.82 12.93
N ALA A 380 20.70 -27.25 13.58
CA ALA A 380 20.93 -27.43 15.01
C ALA A 380 19.76 -26.89 15.85
N LYS A 381 19.20 -25.74 15.46
CA LYS A 381 18.01 -25.16 16.12
C LYS A 381 16.76 -26.00 15.91
N MET A 382 16.54 -26.55 14.71
CA MET A 382 15.43 -27.46 14.45
C MET A 382 15.55 -28.76 15.26
N GLU A 383 16.74 -29.37 15.31
CA GLU A 383 17.00 -30.57 16.10
C GLU A 383 16.74 -30.34 17.59
N HIS A 384 17.17 -29.19 18.12
CA HIS A 384 16.88 -28.79 19.50
C HIS A 384 15.37 -28.65 19.76
N LEU A 385 14.64 -27.94 18.88
CA LEU A 385 13.19 -27.74 19.06
C LEU A 385 12.40 -29.06 18.99
N LEU A 386 12.76 -29.96 18.06
CA LEU A 386 12.15 -31.28 17.94
C LEU A 386 12.41 -32.15 19.17
N ALA A 387 13.61 -32.03 19.79
CA ALA A 387 13.94 -32.72 21.02
C ALA A 387 13.28 -32.10 22.27
N ASN A 388 12.86 -30.83 22.20
CA ASN A 388 12.29 -30.07 23.32
C ASN A 388 10.88 -29.52 22.99
N PRO A 389 9.87 -30.38 22.75
CA PRO A 389 8.55 -29.95 22.29
C PRO A 389 7.82 -29.01 23.26
N ALA A 390 8.05 -29.14 24.57
CA ALA A 390 7.48 -28.23 25.58
C ALA A 390 8.06 -26.80 25.46
N GLU A 391 9.35 -26.68 25.09
CA GLU A 391 9.95 -25.38 24.80
C GLU A 391 9.37 -24.78 23.53
N ALA A 392 9.23 -25.59 22.47
CA ALA A 392 8.62 -25.17 21.22
C ALA A 392 7.17 -24.68 21.43
N GLU A 393 6.35 -25.41 22.19
CA GLU A 393 4.98 -25.01 22.51
C GLU A 393 4.93 -23.69 23.28
N ARG A 394 5.79 -23.52 24.30
CA ARG A 394 5.90 -22.25 25.04
C ARG A 394 6.23 -21.08 24.12
N ILE A 395 7.17 -21.24 23.17
CA ILE A 395 7.53 -20.17 22.23
C ILE A 395 6.35 -19.84 21.31
N ALA A 396 5.62 -20.85 20.83
CA ALA A 396 4.43 -20.66 20.01
C ALA A 396 3.32 -19.92 20.78
N ASP A 397 3.08 -20.31 22.04
CA ASP A 397 2.10 -19.67 22.93
C ASP A 397 2.45 -18.22 23.23
N ASN A 398 3.74 -17.95 23.50
CA ASN A 398 4.24 -16.59 23.65
C ASN A 398 4.05 -15.76 22.37
N SER A 399 4.26 -16.35 21.20
CA SER A 399 4.02 -15.68 19.91
C SER A 399 2.57 -15.29 19.74
N VAL A 400 1.64 -16.21 20.00
CA VAL A 400 0.20 -15.97 19.97
C VAL A 400 -0.20 -14.86 20.94
N LYS A 401 0.20 -15.00 22.22
CA LYS A 401 -0.14 -14.05 23.27
C LYS A 401 0.38 -12.64 23.00
N THR A 402 1.56 -12.55 22.40
CA THR A 402 2.18 -11.27 22.03
C THR A 402 1.48 -10.71 20.79
N PHE A 403 1.47 -11.44 19.69
CA PHE A 403 1.13 -10.87 18.40
C PHE A 403 -0.36 -10.99 18.09
N ARG A 404 -0.91 -12.20 17.98
CA ARG A 404 -2.32 -12.43 17.68
C ARG A 404 -3.26 -11.78 18.69
N GLU A 405 -2.96 -11.93 19.98
CA GLU A 405 -3.88 -11.59 21.05
C GLU A 405 -3.69 -10.18 21.61
N ARG A 406 -2.69 -9.44 21.14
CA ARG A 406 -2.38 -8.12 21.70
C ARG A 406 -1.88 -7.14 20.66
N TYR A 407 -0.67 -7.31 20.15
CA TYR A 407 0.05 -6.25 19.41
C TYR A 407 -0.26 -6.16 17.91
N LEU A 408 -0.93 -7.15 17.31
CA LEU A 408 -1.40 -7.10 15.93
C LEU A 408 -2.93 -6.93 15.82
N THR A 409 -3.62 -6.76 16.96
CA THR A 409 -5.07 -6.58 16.99
C THR A 409 -5.48 -5.25 16.35
N LEU A 410 -6.72 -5.17 15.89
CA LEU A 410 -7.31 -3.93 15.38
C LEU A 410 -7.15 -2.74 16.36
N ALA A 411 -7.32 -2.99 17.66
CA ALA A 411 -7.11 -1.98 18.70
C ALA A 411 -5.66 -1.48 18.75
N ALA A 412 -4.68 -2.39 18.70
CA ALA A 412 -3.26 -2.03 18.66
C ALA A 412 -2.91 -1.22 17.40
N GLU A 413 -3.42 -1.60 16.23
CA GLU A 413 -3.20 -0.87 14.98
C GLU A 413 -3.77 0.56 15.07
N ALA A 414 -5.01 0.72 15.54
CA ALA A 414 -5.64 2.02 15.68
C ALA A 414 -4.92 2.91 16.72
N CYS A 415 -4.48 2.32 17.83
CA CYS A 415 -3.64 2.98 18.83
C CYS A 415 -2.29 3.42 18.23
N TYR A 416 -1.66 2.61 17.39
CA TYR A 416 -0.41 2.97 16.72
C TYR A 416 -0.60 4.17 15.80
N TRP A 417 -1.66 4.21 14.99
CA TRP A 417 -1.96 5.36 14.13
C TRP A 417 -2.10 6.66 14.93
N ARG A 418 -2.90 6.65 16.01
CA ARG A 418 -3.09 7.84 16.86
C ARG A 418 -1.79 8.29 17.53
N ASN A 419 -0.99 7.35 18.04
CA ASN A 419 0.31 7.67 18.63
C ASN A 419 1.34 8.15 17.60
N LEU A 420 1.30 7.63 16.37
CA LEU A 420 2.15 8.10 15.27
C LEU A 420 1.85 9.57 14.95
N TRP A 421 0.57 9.94 14.87
CA TRP A 421 0.17 11.35 14.66
C TRP A 421 0.63 12.24 15.81
N GLY A 422 0.42 11.83 17.07
CA GLY A 422 0.89 12.56 18.26
C GLY A 422 2.40 12.76 18.29
N GLY A 423 3.16 11.66 18.14
CA GLY A 423 4.62 11.69 18.15
C GLY A 423 5.21 12.51 16.99
N TYR A 424 4.66 12.36 15.79
CA TYR A 424 5.11 13.12 14.63
C TYR A 424 4.73 14.61 14.73
N ALA A 425 3.52 14.95 15.18
CA ALA A 425 3.11 16.34 15.38
C ALA A 425 3.94 17.08 16.44
N SER A 426 4.55 16.35 17.40
CA SER A 426 5.43 16.94 18.41
C SER A 426 6.75 17.49 17.83
N ILE A 427 7.12 17.09 16.61
CA ILE A 427 8.38 17.46 15.95
C ILE A 427 8.17 18.10 14.58
N ALA A 428 6.95 18.10 14.06
CA ALA A 428 6.61 18.71 12.78
C ALA A 428 6.01 20.10 12.96
N GLU A 429 6.33 21.01 12.03
CA GLU A 429 5.69 22.31 11.94
C GLU A 429 4.18 22.15 11.75
N LYS A 430 3.39 22.97 12.46
CA LYS A 430 1.93 22.90 12.37
C LYS A 430 1.48 23.17 10.94
N PRO A 431 0.62 22.32 10.36
CA PRO A 431 0.11 22.56 9.03
C PRO A 431 -0.88 23.73 9.03
N GLU A 432 -0.94 24.42 7.92
CA GLU A 432 -1.99 25.40 7.64
C GLU A 432 -2.84 24.89 6.49
N LEU A 433 -4.12 24.66 6.77
CA LEU A 433 -5.09 24.32 5.73
C LEU A 433 -5.42 25.53 4.85
N TRP A 434 -5.20 26.75 5.34
CA TRP A 434 -5.61 28.00 4.69
C TRP A 434 -4.40 28.87 4.37
N THR A 435 -4.45 29.57 3.24
CA THR A 435 -3.53 30.63 2.85
C THR A 435 -4.31 31.90 2.56
N GLU A 436 -3.68 33.05 2.79
CA GLU A 436 -4.24 34.35 2.39
C GLU A 436 -3.71 34.71 0.99
N ALA A 437 -4.62 35.04 0.08
CA ALA A 437 -4.29 35.67 -1.20
C ALA A 437 -5.31 36.79 -1.46
N ASP A 438 -4.84 37.97 -1.85
CA ASP A 438 -5.67 39.14 -2.15
C ASP A 438 -6.69 39.51 -1.05
N GLY A 439 -6.30 39.34 0.22
CA GLY A 439 -7.16 39.63 1.38
C GLY A 439 -8.32 38.65 1.58
N LYS A 440 -8.29 37.50 0.91
CA LYS A 440 -9.25 36.41 1.08
C LYS A 440 -8.55 35.14 1.58
N ARG A 441 -9.13 34.55 2.62
CA ARG A 441 -8.77 33.23 3.13
C ARG A 441 -9.17 32.16 2.11
N MET A 442 -8.19 31.46 1.55
CA MET A 442 -8.38 30.37 0.60
C MET A 442 -7.79 29.07 1.15
N PRO A 443 -8.37 27.90 0.86
CA PRO A 443 -7.72 26.64 1.22
C PRO A 443 -6.40 26.51 0.45
N ARG A 444 -5.35 26.08 1.14
CA ARG A 444 -4.00 25.82 0.60
C ARG A 444 -3.98 24.59 -0.31
N GLN A 445 -5.07 23.83 -0.30
CA GLN A 445 -5.39 22.77 -1.26
C GLN A 445 -6.32 23.36 -2.33
N CYS A 446 -6.10 23.05 -3.61
CA CYS A 446 -7.01 23.44 -4.68
C CYS A 446 -8.38 22.77 -4.42
N VAL A 447 -9.33 23.50 -3.82
CA VAL A 447 -10.74 23.12 -3.89
C VAL A 447 -11.17 23.49 -5.31
N CYS A 448 -11.12 22.51 -6.20
CA CYS A 448 -11.43 22.71 -7.62
C CYS A 448 -12.88 23.13 -7.83
N TYR A 449 -13.69 23.07 -6.78
CA TYR A 449 -15.10 23.42 -6.77
C TYR A 449 -15.36 24.85 -6.32
N ASN A 450 -14.43 25.77 -6.60
CA ASN A 450 -14.59 27.17 -6.23
C ASN A 450 -15.43 27.94 -7.28
N LYS A 451 -16.27 28.88 -6.83
CA LYS A 451 -17.16 29.73 -7.66
C LYS A 451 -16.40 30.43 -8.80
N TYR A 452 -15.09 30.63 -8.65
CA TYR A 452 -14.22 31.30 -9.62
C TYR A 452 -13.89 30.51 -10.90
N TYR A 453 -14.15 29.19 -10.96
CA TYR A 453 -13.96 28.38 -12.18
C TYR A 453 -15.25 28.14 -12.99
N GLY A 454 -16.36 28.74 -12.56
CA GLY A 454 -17.53 28.93 -13.41
C GLY A 454 -18.81 28.19 -13.02
N VAL A 455 -18.74 27.09 -12.28
CA VAL A 455 -19.93 26.30 -11.89
C VAL A 455 -19.63 25.57 -10.59
N ASP A 456 -20.57 25.56 -9.63
CA ASP A 456 -20.36 24.79 -8.41
C ASP A 456 -20.49 23.27 -8.63
N ARG A 457 -19.91 22.49 -7.71
CA ARG A 457 -19.88 21.03 -7.80
C ARG A 457 -21.27 20.41 -7.87
N LYS A 458 -22.23 20.98 -7.14
CA LYS A 458 -23.57 20.42 -7.10
C LYS A 458 -24.22 20.51 -8.48
N HIS A 459 -24.13 21.65 -9.15
CA HIS A 459 -24.67 21.83 -10.49
C HIS A 459 -23.97 20.96 -11.54
N LEU A 460 -22.66 20.76 -11.42
CA LEU A 460 -21.92 19.85 -12.30
C LEU A 460 -22.35 18.40 -12.11
N VAL A 461 -22.53 17.95 -10.86
CA VAL A 461 -23.04 16.60 -10.56
C VAL A 461 -24.47 16.43 -11.06
N ASP A 462 -25.33 17.43 -10.86
CA ASP A 462 -26.73 17.40 -11.31
C ASP A 462 -26.82 17.36 -12.86
N ALA A 463 -25.97 18.12 -13.56
CA ALA A 463 -25.86 18.09 -15.03
C ALA A 463 -25.38 16.73 -15.56
N ILE A 464 -24.37 16.14 -14.91
CA ILE A 464 -23.87 14.80 -15.27
C ILE A 464 -24.94 13.74 -15.01
N ALA A 465 -25.64 13.79 -13.88
CA ALA A 465 -26.72 12.85 -13.56
C ALA A 465 -27.83 12.90 -14.61
N GLY A 466 -28.29 14.10 -14.96
CA GLY A 466 -29.28 14.27 -16.03
C GLY A 466 -28.78 13.72 -17.38
N ALA A 467 -27.53 14.03 -17.75
CA ALA A 467 -26.95 13.55 -19.00
C ALA A 467 -26.86 12.03 -19.04
N CYS A 468 -26.48 11.41 -17.92
CA CYS A 468 -26.33 9.97 -17.81
C CYS A 468 -27.65 9.22 -17.78
N SER A 469 -28.68 9.80 -17.18
CA SER A 469 -30.04 9.28 -17.29
C SER A 469 -30.46 9.24 -18.77
N PHE A 470 -30.18 10.30 -19.53
CA PHE A 470 -30.43 10.31 -20.98
C PHE A 470 -29.57 9.30 -21.75
N PHE A 471 -28.25 9.28 -21.57
CA PHE A 471 -27.36 8.39 -22.30
C PHE A 471 -27.61 6.90 -22.01
N SER A 472 -28.14 6.57 -20.82
CA SER A 472 -28.53 5.20 -20.48
C SER A 472 -29.69 4.65 -21.32
N THR A 473 -30.40 5.53 -22.03
CA THR A 473 -31.46 5.13 -22.98
C THR A 473 -30.94 4.85 -24.40
N LEU A 474 -29.66 5.10 -24.66
CA LEU A 474 -29.05 4.97 -25.98
C LEU A 474 -28.30 3.64 -26.12
N THR A 475 -28.36 3.06 -27.31
CA THR A 475 -27.54 1.89 -27.70
C THR A 475 -26.37 2.37 -28.54
N LEU A 476 -25.18 2.45 -27.95
CA LEU A 476 -23.99 2.99 -28.62
C LEU A 476 -23.25 1.90 -29.38
N GLY A 477 -22.89 2.17 -30.62
CA GLY A 477 -22.17 1.20 -31.44
C GLY A 477 -21.79 1.75 -32.81
N PRO A 478 -21.31 0.88 -33.72
CA PRO A 478 -20.84 1.28 -35.04
C PRO A 478 -21.90 2.02 -35.88
N ALA A 479 -23.19 1.74 -35.70
CA ALA A 479 -24.28 2.44 -36.36
C ALA A 479 -24.44 3.90 -35.88
N GLU A 480 -24.14 4.15 -34.59
CA GLU A 480 -24.16 5.47 -33.96
C GLU A 480 -22.82 6.22 -34.10
N SER A 481 -21.81 5.62 -34.74
CA SER A 481 -20.45 6.19 -34.90
C SER A 481 -20.38 7.53 -35.64
N LYS A 482 -21.47 7.96 -36.27
CA LYS A 482 -21.59 9.26 -36.94
C LYS A 482 -22.14 10.35 -36.04
N TYR A 483 -22.53 10.03 -34.81
CA TYR A 483 -23.21 10.95 -33.90
C TYR A 483 -22.40 11.14 -32.62
N THR A 484 -22.24 12.41 -32.25
CA THR A 484 -21.85 12.78 -30.88
C THR A 484 -23.14 13.07 -30.12
N HIS A 485 -23.39 12.33 -29.06
CA HIS A 485 -24.54 12.59 -28.19
C HIS A 485 -24.17 13.64 -27.16
N PHE A 486 -25.09 14.54 -26.85
CA PHE A 486 -24.82 15.60 -25.89
C PHE A 486 -26.06 16.02 -25.11
N ALA A 487 -25.81 16.57 -23.93
CA ALA A 487 -26.80 17.18 -23.07
C ALA A 487 -26.24 18.51 -22.52
N GLN A 488 -27.09 19.55 -22.46
CA GLN A 488 -26.72 20.85 -21.92
C GLN A 488 -27.65 21.25 -20.79
N TYR A 489 -27.07 21.79 -19.71
CA TYR A 489 -27.79 22.21 -18.51
C TYR A 489 -27.48 23.67 -18.18
N PRO A 490 -28.47 24.52 -17.87
CA PRO A 490 -28.23 25.88 -17.40
C PRO A 490 -27.59 25.89 -16.00
N HIS A 491 -26.74 26.89 -15.73
CA HIS A 491 -26.14 27.06 -14.39
C HIS A 491 -27.13 27.54 -13.32
N THR A 492 -28.29 28.07 -13.73
CA THR A 492 -29.26 28.71 -12.83
C THR A 492 -30.50 27.82 -12.63
N TYR A 493 -30.60 27.15 -11.48
CA TYR A 493 -31.79 26.56 -10.78
C TYR A 493 -33.01 26.01 -11.57
N ALA A 494 -32.92 25.79 -12.88
CA ALA A 494 -34.02 25.33 -13.72
C ALA A 494 -33.66 23.96 -14.26
N THR A 495 -34.25 22.93 -13.65
CA THR A 495 -34.24 21.57 -14.19
C THR A 495 -34.98 21.55 -15.52
N GLY A 496 -34.23 21.43 -16.62
CA GLY A 496 -34.78 21.23 -17.96
C GLY A 496 -33.73 20.55 -18.84
N ILE A 497 -34.10 19.41 -19.44
CA ILE A 497 -33.27 18.70 -20.41
C ILE A 497 -33.56 19.30 -21.79
N PHE A 498 -32.55 19.86 -22.45
CA PHE A 498 -32.65 20.30 -23.84
C PHE A 498 -31.74 19.43 -24.71
N VAL A 499 -32.35 18.70 -25.64
CA VAL A 499 -31.63 17.93 -26.67
C VAL A 499 -31.46 18.84 -27.88
N VAL A 500 -30.22 19.18 -28.22
CA VAL A 500 -29.89 19.92 -29.47
C VAL A 500 -29.04 18.99 -30.34
N THR A 501 -28.74 19.36 -31.60
CA THR A 501 -27.98 18.52 -32.55
C THR A 501 -26.70 19.17 -33.11
N LYS A 502 -26.19 20.27 -32.52
CA LYS A 502 -24.91 20.90 -32.90
C LYS A 502 -24.07 21.36 -31.70
N PRO A 503 -22.72 21.34 -31.81
CA PRO A 503 -21.83 21.76 -30.73
C PRO A 503 -21.59 23.27 -30.79
N GLN A 504 -21.77 23.94 -29.66
CA GLN A 504 -20.87 24.98 -29.16
C GLN A 504 -21.28 25.26 -27.71
N GLY A 505 -20.28 25.41 -26.84
CA GLY A 505 -20.48 25.79 -25.44
C GLY A 505 -21.28 27.08 -25.40
N GLU A 506 -22.58 26.96 -25.15
CA GLU A 506 -23.41 28.13 -24.90
C GLU A 506 -23.02 28.70 -23.54
N GLU A 507 -22.70 29.97 -23.55
CA GLU A 507 -22.35 30.73 -22.36
C GLU A 507 -23.49 30.63 -21.35
N GLY A 508 -23.19 30.23 -20.11
CA GLY A 508 -24.18 29.97 -19.08
C GLY A 508 -24.65 28.51 -18.95
N LYS A 509 -24.03 27.54 -19.66
CA LYS A 509 -24.41 26.11 -19.59
C LYS A 509 -23.23 25.17 -19.33
N VAL A 510 -23.54 24.02 -18.70
CA VAL A 510 -22.67 22.83 -18.63
C VAL A 510 -22.98 21.93 -19.81
N SER A 511 -21.98 21.60 -20.63
CA SER A 511 -22.10 20.65 -21.72
C SER A 511 -21.51 19.29 -21.32
N VAL A 512 -22.29 18.22 -21.48
CA VAL A 512 -21.85 16.84 -21.25
C VAL A 512 -22.00 16.08 -22.57
N GLN A 513 -20.93 15.49 -23.09
CA GLN A 513 -20.88 14.91 -24.44
C GLN A 513 -20.30 13.50 -24.44
N LEU A 514 -20.93 12.59 -25.17
CA LEU A 514 -20.53 11.20 -25.36
C LEU A 514 -20.33 10.90 -26.84
N GLU A 515 -19.12 10.45 -27.20
CA GLU A 515 -18.72 10.18 -28.58
C GLU A 515 -18.22 8.74 -28.73
N TRP A 516 -18.64 8.06 -29.80
CA TRP A 516 -18.12 6.75 -30.18
C TRP A 516 -16.84 6.87 -31.01
N MET A 517 -15.72 6.41 -30.47
CA MET A 517 -14.38 6.57 -31.03
C MET A 517 -13.95 5.41 -31.94
N GLY A 518 -14.63 4.26 -31.86
CA GLY A 518 -14.32 3.11 -32.72
C GLY A 518 -12.95 2.45 -32.46
N GLY A 519 -12.39 2.53 -31.25
CA GLY A 519 -11.16 1.81 -30.88
C GLY A 519 -9.87 2.59 -31.14
N LYS A 520 -8.74 2.04 -30.65
CA LYS A 520 -7.42 2.71 -30.61
C LYS A 520 -6.88 3.16 -31.98
N ASP A 521 -7.34 2.52 -33.06
CA ASP A 521 -6.87 2.76 -34.43
C ASP A 521 -7.95 3.39 -35.35
N GLY A 522 -9.09 3.82 -34.78
CA GLY A 522 -10.22 4.38 -35.53
C GLY A 522 -10.99 3.37 -36.38
N ASN A 523 -10.79 2.06 -36.17
CA ASN A 523 -11.56 1.00 -36.83
C ASN A 523 -12.84 0.70 -36.04
N PRO A 524 -14.03 1.17 -36.48
CA PRO A 524 -15.27 1.10 -35.70
C PRO A 524 -15.71 -0.31 -35.28
N ASN A 525 -15.09 -1.36 -35.81
CA ASN A 525 -15.35 -2.76 -35.49
C ASN A 525 -14.47 -3.35 -34.37
N THR A 526 -13.55 -2.58 -33.79
CA THR A 526 -12.62 -3.06 -32.73
C THR A 526 -13.28 -3.09 -31.34
N CYS A 527 -14.36 -2.33 -31.17
CA CYS A 527 -15.14 -2.25 -29.94
C CYS A 527 -16.34 -3.20 -29.99
N VAL A 528 -16.77 -3.69 -28.82
CA VAL A 528 -17.87 -4.67 -28.65
C VAL A 528 -19.13 -4.18 -29.40
N PRO A 529 -19.96 -5.06 -30.01
CA PRO A 529 -21.21 -4.64 -30.65
C PRO A 529 -22.14 -3.91 -29.66
N GLY A 530 -23.05 -3.10 -30.23
CA GLY A 530 -23.96 -2.15 -29.56
C GLY A 530 -24.15 -2.34 -28.05
N MET A 531 -23.69 -1.39 -27.25
CA MET A 531 -23.78 -1.43 -25.79
C MET A 531 -24.64 -0.31 -25.23
N ILE A 532 -25.42 -0.63 -24.20
CA ILE A 532 -26.10 0.34 -23.36
C ILE A 532 -25.20 0.62 -22.16
N ILE A 533 -25.02 1.90 -21.83
CA ILE A 533 -24.21 2.30 -20.70
C ILE A 533 -25.11 2.52 -19.48
N PRO A 534 -24.88 1.79 -18.37
CA PRO A 534 -25.60 2.06 -17.13
C PRO A 534 -25.37 3.51 -16.65
N GLU A 535 -26.43 4.15 -16.14
CA GLU A 535 -26.38 5.54 -15.65
C GLU A 535 -25.25 5.76 -14.64
N GLU A 536 -25.04 4.82 -13.72
CA GLU A 536 -23.96 4.87 -12.73
C GLU A 536 -22.56 4.82 -13.36
N PHE A 537 -22.37 3.96 -14.37
CA PHE A 537 -21.10 3.87 -15.10
C PHE A 537 -20.83 5.16 -15.90
N CYS A 538 -21.87 5.72 -16.50
CA CYS A 538 -21.80 7.01 -17.16
C CYS A 538 -21.38 8.13 -16.18
N ALA A 539 -22.04 8.22 -15.02
CA ALA A 539 -21.78 9.27 -14.06
C ALA A 539 -20.34 9.23 -13.54
N LEU A 540 -19.82 8.03 -13.27
CA LEU A 540 -18.43 7.82 -12.87
C LEU A 540 -17.42 8.29 -13.93
N ASN A 541 -17.69 8.04 -15.21
CA ASN A 541 -16.79 8.42 -16.30
C ASN A 541 -16.78 9.94 -16.54
N PHE A 542 -17.94 10.60 -16.43
CA PHE A 542 -18.05 12.05 -16.63
C PHE A 542 -17.58 12.87 -15.42
N GLN A 543 -17.73 12.37 -14.20
CA GLN A 543 -17.23 13.07 -13.00
C GLN A 543 -15.70 13.08 -12.94
N TRP A 544 -15.03 12.18 -13.65
CA TRP A 544 -13.60 11.97 -13.49
C TRP A 544 -12.69 13.10 -13.96
N PRO A 545 -12.78 13.65 -15.20
CA PRO A 545 -11.96 14.81 -15.58
C PRO A 545 -12.19 15.98 -14.61
N PHE A 546 -13.41 16.08 -14.09
CA PHE A 546 -13.84 17.11 -13.17
C PHE A 546 -13.28 16.94 -11.75
N ASP A 547 -13.30 15.73 -11.17
CA ASP A 547 -12.80 15.43 -9.83
C ASP A 547 -11.26 15.49 -9.73
N LEU A 548 -10.56 15.34 -10.86
CA LEU A 548 -9.09 15.50 -10.94
C LEU A 548 -8.65 16.95 -11.22
N CYS A 549 -9.58 17.91 -11.21
CA CYS A 549 -9.28 19.31 -11.52
C CYS A 549 -8.62 19.47 -12.89
N ASN A 550 -8.97 18.62 -13.85
CA ASN A 550 -8.41 18.67 -15.18
C ASN A 550 -8.80 20.03 -15.80
N THR A 551 -7.81 20.81 -16.20
CA THR A 551 -7.98 22.06 -16.96
C THR A 551 -7.40 21.95 -18.37
N GLY A 552 -7.13 20.73 -18.83
CA GLY A 552 -6.49 20.44 -20.13
C GLY A 552 -7.41 20.59 -21.35
N GLY A 553 -8.61 21.16 -21.19
CA GLY A 553 -9.49 21.53 -22.29
C GLY A 553 -8.99 22.75 -23.08
N GLU A 554 -9.54 22.95 -24.28
CA GLU A 554 -9.13 24.01 -25.23
C GLU A 554 -9.17 25.43 -24.65
N ASN A 555 -9.94 25.64 -23.59
CA ASN A 555 -10.20 26.96 -23.00
C ASN A 555 -9.53 27.17 -21.62
N GLY A 556 -8.74 26.20 -21.12
CA GLY A 556 -8.11 26.28 -19.80
C GLY A 556 -9.08 26.33 -18.61
N LYS A 557 -10.37 26.04 -18.85
CA LYS A 557 -11.43 25.96 -17.84
C LYS A 557 -11.42 24.58 -17.16
N GLN A 558 -11.99 24.49 -15.96
CA GLN A 558 -12.20 23.20 -15.28
C GLN A 558 -13.06 22.30 -16.18
N GLY A 559 -12.68 21.05 -16.40
CA GLY A 559 -13.32 20.18 -17.37
C GLY A 559 -12.33 19.61 -18.37
N GLY A 560 -12.78 18.65 -19.17
CA GLY A 560 -11.89 17.91 -20.05
C GLY A 560 -12.56 16.66 -20.58
N TYR A 561 -11.72 15.77 -21.11
CA TYR A 561 -12.18 14.53 -21.69
C TYR A 561 -11.49 13.31 -21.07
N ARG A 562 -12.19 12.19 -21.07
CA ARG A 562 -11.64 10.85 -20.81
C ARG A 562 -11.86 10.00 -22.06
N ASN A 563 -10.87 9.19 -22.40
CA ASN A 563 -10.98 8.20 -23.48
C ASN A 563 -10.80 6.80 -22.89
N ASP A 564 -11.68 5.87 -23.24
CA ASP A 564 -11.53 4.44 -22.93
C ASP A 564 -11.25 3.60 -24.19
N PHE A 565 -10.70 4.26 -25.22
CA PHE A 565 -10.47 3.77 -26.59
C PHE A 565 -11.74 3.59 -27.44
N CYS A 566 -12.88 3.25 -26.84
CA CYS A 566 -14.14 3.04 -27.57
C CYS A 566 -15.08 4.25 -27.50
N LEU A 567 -15.01 4.99 -26.39
CA LEU A 567 -15.82 6.13 -26.09
C LEU A 567 -14.93 7.30 -25.64
N ARG A 568 -15.37 8.50 -25.96
CA ARG A 568 -14.86 9.75 -25.43
C ARG A 568 -15.94 10.46 -24.63
N TRP A 569 -15.59 10.78 -23.40
CA TRP A 569 -16.45 11.37 -22.39
C TRP A 569 -15.97 12.81 -22.17
N THR A 570 -16.77 13.82 -22.49
CA THR A 570 -16.38 15.23 -22.35
C THR A 570 -17.34 15.98 -21.43
N VAL A 571 -16.80 16.73 -20.46
CA VAL A 571 -17.56 17.72 -19.68
C VAL A 571 -16.91 19.08 -19.87
N ASP A 572 -17.69 20.06 -20.31
CA ASP A 572 -17.25 21.42 -20.56
C ASP A 572 -18.21 22.42 -19.87
N PRO A 573 -17.82 23.00 -18.72
CA PRO A 573 -18.54 24.11 -18.11
C PRO A 573 -18.21 25.42 -18.81
N ASN A 574 -19.26 26.11 -19.29
CA ASN A 574 -19.11 27.41 -19.91
C ASN A 574 -19.83 28.49 -19.09
N PRO A 575 -19.17 29.13 -18.09
CA PRO A 575 -19.79 30.20 -17.29
C PRO A 575 -20.09 31.46 -18.09
N ALA A 576 -21.03 32.28 -17.61
CA ALA A 576 -21.33 33.59 -18.18
C ALA A 576 -20.24 34.63 -17.85
N HIS A 577 -19.68 35.27 -18.87
CA HIS A 577 -18.63 36.30 -18.79
C HIS A 577 -19.12 37.63 -18.21
N ASN A 578 -20.43 37.85 -18.12
CA ASN A 578 -21.01 39.10 -17.62
C ASN A 578 -21.46 39.07 -16.15
N GLU A 579 -21.11 38.03 -15.37
CA GLU A 579 -21.34 38.05 -13.92
C GLU A 579 -20.21 38.79 -13.19
N PRO A 580 -20.50 39.86 -12.40
CA PRO A 580 -19.50 40.71 -11.75
C PRO A 580 -18.53 39.99 -10.79
N ASP A 581 -18.89 38.78 -10.35
CA ASP A 581 -18.12 37.96 -9.41
C ASP A 581 -17.20 36.91 -10.09
N LEU A 582 -17.27 36.78 -11.42
CA LEU A 582 -16.62 35.72 -12.22
C LEU A 582 -15.45 36.27 -13.05
N VAL A 583 -14.49 36.94 -12.39
CA VAL A 583 -13.23 37.33 -13.03
C VAL A 583 -12.26 36.15 -12.99
N LEU A 584 -12.04 35.52 -14.14
CA LEU A 584 -10.97 34.53 -14.33
C LEU A 584 -9.62 35.24 -14.23
N LEU A 585 -8.95 35.16 -13.08
CA LEU A 585 -7.60 35.71 -12.91
C LEU A 585 -6.59 34.76 -13.60
N PRO A 586 -5.89 35.20 -14.67
CA PRO A 586 -5.03 34.33 -15.49
C PRO A 586 -3.84 33.70 -14.75
N GLN A 587 -3.54 34.19 -13.55
CA GLN A 587 -2.26 33.93 -12.86
C GLN A 587 -2.33 32.81 -11.81
N HIS A 588 -3.53 32.30 -11.49
CA HIS A 588 -3.72 31.29 -10.43
C HIS A 588 -3.75 29.84 -10.97
N ALA A 589 -3.89 29.66 -12.28
CA ALA A 589 -3.91 28.34 -12.92
C ALA A 589 -2.54 27.65 -12.91
N GLU A 590 -1.45 28.41 -12.79
CA GLU A 590 -0.09 27.86 -12.87
C GLU A 590 0.33 27.12 -11.59
N SER A 591 -0.29 27.43 -10.44
CA SER A 591 -0.03 26.70 -9.19
C SER A 591 -0.72 25.34 -9.14
N CYS A 592 -1.95 25.19 -9.65
CA CYS A 592 -2.65 23.89 -9.70
C CYS A 592 -2.21 23.01 -10.90
N LYS A 593 -1.47 23.57 -11.88
CA LYS A 593 -1.05 22.89 -13.13
C LYS A 593 -0.22 21.60 -12.93
N ASN A 594 0.35 21.42 -11.73
CA ASN A 594 1.24 20.30 -11.40
C ASN A 594 0.66 19.29 -10.40
N TYR A 595 -0.62 19.41 -10.02
CA TYR A 595 -1.11 18.76 -8.79
C TYR A 595 -1.66 17.34 -8.93
N VAL A 596 -1.92 16.84 -10.14
CA VAL A 596 -2.33 15.45 -10.32
C VAL A 596 -1.79 14.92 -11.64
N GLU A 597 -0.75 14.09 -11.57
CA GLU A 597 -0.57 13.07 -12.61
C GLU A 597 -0.89 11.74 -11.92
N ASP A 598 -1.82 10.99 -12.51
CA ASP A 598 -2.14 9.59 -12.19
C ASP A 598 -2.90 9.28 -10.88
N LEU A 599 -3.93 10.06 -10.54
CA LEU A 599 -4.99 9.62 -9.60
C LEU A 599 -6.24 9.04 -10.28
N GLY A 600 -6.17 8.82 -11.60
CA GLY A 600 -7.30 8.32 -12.33
C GLY A 600 -7.59 6.85 -12.05
N TRP A 601 -8.08 6.46 -10.86
CA TRP A 601 -8.98 5.31 -10.73
C TRP A 601 -10.05 5.27 -9.62
N TYR A 602 -9.93 5.76 -8.39
CA TYR A 602 -11.05 5.53 -7.43
C TYR A 602 -11.09 6.50 -6.23
N ALA A 603 -11.95 7.51 -6.32
CA ALA A 603 -12.54 8.21 -5.17
C ALA A 603 -14.03 7.84 -5.09
N SER A 604 -14.33 6.56 -4.80
CA SER A 604 -15.72 6.05 -4.67
C SER A 604 -15.81 5.03 -3.52
N ILE A 605 -15.21 5.35 -2.37
CA ILE A 605 -15.14 4.46 -1.20
C ILE A 605 -16.46 4.35 -0.39
N LYS A 606 -17.60 4.90 -0.85
CA LYS A 606 -18.85 4.83 -0.06
C LYS A 606 -20.08 4.19 -0.70
N ALA A 607 -20.00 3.62 -1.91
CA ALA A 607 -21.16 2.96 -2.53
C ALA A 607 -20.97 1.45 -2.83
N PHE A 608 -19.76 0.91 -2.72
CA PHE A 608 -19.47 -0.43 -3.26
C PHE A 608 -19.76 -1.61 -2.30
N SER A 609 -20.00 -1.37 -1.01
CA SER A 609 -20.27 -2.44 -0.04
C SER A 609 -21.73 -2.91 0.00
N SER A 610 -22.63 -2.39 -0.83
CA SER A 610 -24.06 -2.74 -0.76
C SER A 610 -24.73 -3.10 -2.09
N PHE A 611 -24.02 -3.16 -3.22
CA PHE A 611 -24.68 -3.33 -4.54
C PHE A 611 -24.39 -4.65 -5.28
N ILE A 612 -23.46 -5.50 -4.83
CA ILE A 612 -23.11 -6.77 -5.54
C ILE A 612 -23.51 -8.06 -4.77
N LEU A 613 -24.08 -7.94 -3.56
CA LEU A 613 -24.62 -9.10 -2.81
C LEU A 613 -26.12 -9.35 -3.01
N SER A 614 -26.78 -8.63 -3.90
CA SER A 614 -28.15 -8.96 -4.32
C SER A 614 -28.25 -8.76 -5.80
N TRP A 615 -28.17 -9.83 -6.60
CA TRP A 615 -28.99 -10.10 -7.78
C TRP A 615 -28.58 -11.51 -8.26
N ASN A 616 -29.30 -12.51 -7.73
CA ASN A 616 -29.37 -13.87 -8.24
C ASN A 616 -29.86 -13.85 -9.70
N TYR A 617 -29.15 -14.52 -10.63
CA TYR A 617 -29.59 -15.68 -11.43
C TYR A 617 -28.55 -16.03 -12.50
#